data_AF-A0AAD3YMX7-F1
#
_entry.id   AF-A0AAD3YMX7-F1
#
_cell.length_a   1.000
_cell.length_b   1.000
_cell.length_c   1.000
_cell.angle_alpha   90.00
_cell.angle_beta   90.00
_cell.angle_gamma   90.00
#
_symmetry.space_group_name_H-M   'P 1'
#
loop_
_entity.id
_entity.type
_entity.pdbx_description
1 polymer ?
#
loop_
_entity_poly.entity_id
_entity_poly.type
_entity_poly.pdbx_seq_one_letter_code
_entity_poly.pdbx_strand_id
1 'polypeptide(L)'
;MDALKQRIIDFIKQNQPVTEKEIMQAVGISRYLCREERRRLRELKAIYIVSGAGTFISRDDYEQWFRDGGMKQMQEKIAMARALRYPEKPDIYRPKRETVIESYMKSPARARLMAVYGRMG
;
A
#
# COMPACT_ATOMS: atom_id res chain seq x y z
N MET A 1 26.75 25.77 5.34
CA MET A 1 25.40 25.33 4.92
C MET A 1 25.00 26.15 3.70
N ASP A 2 24.38 25.55 2.68
CA ASP A 2 23.98 26.25 1.44
C ASP A 2 22.57 26.88 1.58
N ALA A 3 22.31 27.99 0.89
CA ALA A 3 21.04 28.72 0.97
C ALA A 3 19.85 27.87 0.51
N LEU A 4 20.05 27.02 -0.51
CA LEU A 4 19.02 26.09 -0.97
C LEU A 4 18.69 25.04 0.11
N LYS A 5 19.70 24.47 0.74
CA LYS A 5 19.55 23.48 1.82
C LYS A 5 18.82 24.08 3.02
N GLN A 6 19.15 25.32 3.37
CA GLN A 6 18.49 26.03 4.45
C GLN A 6 17.00 26.24 4.15
N ARG A 7 16.66 26.68 2.93
CA ARG A 7 15.27 26.84 2.51
C ARG A 7 14.47 25.52 2.57
N ILE A 8 15.10 24.39 2.20
CA ILE A 8 14.47 23.06 2.33
C ILE A 8 14.20 22.74 3.80
N ILE A 9 15.17 22.98 4.70
CA ILE A 9 15.02 22.75 6.14
C ILE A 9 13.90 23.62 6.72
N ASP A 10 13.90 24.91 6.40
CA ASP A 10 12.91 25.85 6.93
C ASP A 10 11.50 25.45 6.49
N PHE A 11 11.35 25.00 5.23
CA PHE A 11 10.07 24.48 4.72
C PHE A 11 9.63 23.20 5.44
N ILE A 12 10.54 22.25 5.67
CA ILE A 12 10.24 21.01 6.41
C ILE A 12 9.82 21.34 7.85
N LYS A 13 10.51 22.26 8.52
CA LYS A 13 10.23 22.65 9.90
C LYS A 13 8.81 23.21 10.06
N GLN A 14 8.32 23.94 9.07
CA GLN A 14 6.98 24.54 9.10
C GLN A 14 5.85 23.56 8.73
N ASN A 15 6.15 22.51 7.95
CA ASN A 15 5.11 21.68 7.31
C ASN A 15 5.26 20.18 7.55
N GLN A 16 6.14 19.73 8.45
CA GLN A 16 6.36 18.30 8.71
C GLN A 16 5.06 17.57 9.13
N PRO A 17 4.74 16.39 8.56
CA PRO A 17 5.50 15.61 7.56
C PRO A 17 5.38 16.15 6.12
N VAL A 18 6.52 16.23 5.42
CA VAL A 18 6.56 16.71 4.03
C VAL A 18 6.97 15.62 3.02
N THR A 19 6.27 15.54 1.89
CA THR A 19 6.62 14.64 0.77
C THR A 19 7.64 15.26 -0.18
N GLU A 20 8.33 14.43 -0.97
CA GLU A 20 9.28 14.91 -1.99
C GLU A 20 8.60 15.86 -3.00
N LYS A 21 7.35 15.57 -3.35
CA LYS A 21 6.58 16.38 -4.31
C LYS A 21 6.29 17.78 -3.76
N GLU A 22 5.94 17.89 -2.48
CA GLU A 22 5.70 19.18 -1.81
C GLU A 22 6.98 20.02 -1.74
N ILE A 23 8.12 19.41 -1.39
CA ILE A 23 9.42 20.11 -1.37
C ILE A 23 9.77 20.64 -2.76
N MET A 24 9.61 19.81 -3.80
CA MET A 24 9.85 20.22 -5.18
C MET A 24 9.00 21.43 -5.58
N GLN A 25 7.70 21.40 -5.25
CA GLN A 25 6.76 22.46 -5.60
C GLN A 25 7.04 23.76 -4.83
N ALA A 26 7.34 23.67 -3.53
CA ALA A 26 7.57 24.84 -2.68
C ALA A 26 8.93 25.53 -2.95
N VAL A 27 9.96 24.74 -3.23
CA VAL A 27 11.32 25.25 -3.45
C VAL A 27 11.57 25.54 -4.94
N GLY A 28 10.78 24.94 -5.84
CA GLY A 28 10.89 25.16 -7.29
C GLY A 28 12.08 24.42 -7.92
N ILE A 29 12.38 23.21 -7.44
CA ILE A 29 13.54 22.42 -7.88
C ILE A 29 13.15 21.14 -8.59
N SER A 30 14.04 20.64 -9.45
CA SER A 30 13.86 19.37 -10.14
C SER A 30 13.84 18.20 -9.15
N ARG A 31 13.19 17.11 -9.56
CA ARG A 31 13.12 15.87 -8.74
C ARG A 31 14.51 15.35 -8.37
N TYR A 32 15.40 15.32 -9.36
CA TYR A 32 16.76 14.83 -9.17
C TYR A 32 17.50 15.66 -8.13
N LEU A 33 17.47 17.00 -8.27
CA LEU A 33 18.14 17.90 -7.33
C LEU A 33 17.56 17.78 -5.92
N CYS A 34 16.23 17.68 -5.79
CA CYS A 34 15.56 17.47 -4.51
C CYS A 34 16.03 16.18 -3.81
N ARG A 35 16.22 15.09 -4.56
CA ARG A 35 16.72 13.82 -4.01
C ARG A 35 18.17 13.93 -3.54
N GLU A 36 19.03 14.53 -4.35
CA GLU A 36 20.43 14.73 -4.01
C GLU A 36 20.58 15.61 -2.76
N GLU A 37 19.86 16.73 -2.70
CA GLU A 37 19.94 17.62 -1.55
C GLU A 37 19.38 16.97 -0.28
N ARG A 38 18.25 16.26 -0.36
CA ARG A 38 17.73 15.49 0.78
C ARG A 38 18.67 14.38 1.22
N ARG A 39 19.36 13.71 0.28
CA ARG A 39 20.36 12.69 0.61
C ARG A 39 21.51 13.31 1.40
N ARG A 40 22.06 14.43 0.92
CA ARG A 40 23.12 15.19 1.61
C ARG A 40 22.68 15.66 2.99
N LEU A 41 21.45 16.18 3.11
CA LEU A 41 20.89 16.61 4.39
C LEU A 41 20.71 15.45 5.38
N ARG A 42 20.35 14.27 4.88
CA ARG A 42 20.25 13.05 5.70
C ARG A 42 21.63 12.58 6.17
N GLU A 43 22.64 12.59 5.30
CA GLU A 43 24.02 12.27 5.64
C GLU A 43 24.57 13.22 6.73
N LEU A 44 24.19 14.49 6.66
CA LEU A 44 24.49 15.50 7.68
C LEU A 44 23.61 15.40 8.94
N LYS A 45 22.70 14.42 9.02
CA LYS A 45 21.71 14.24 10.11
C LYS A 45 20.85 15.49 10.37
N ALA A 46 20.68 16.36 9.38
CA ALA A 46 19.87 17.57 9.48
C ALA A 46 18.37 17.31 9.22
N ILE A 47 18.04 16.16 8.64
CA ILE A 47 16.65 15.72 8.42
C ILE A 47 16.52 14.23 8.74
N TYR A 48 15.31 13.84 9.12
CA TYR A 48 14.91 12.46 9.32
C TYR A 48 13.85 12.06 8.28
N ILE A 49 14.08 11.00 7.52
CA ILE A 49 13.19 10.59 6.44
C ILE A 49 12.68 9.18 6.73
N VAL A 50 11.37 9.02 6.76
CA VAL A 50 10.68 7.75 7.01
C VAL A 50 9.87 7.38 5.77
N SER A 51 10.08 6.15 5.29
CA SER A 51 9.32 5.62 4.15
C SER A 51 7.83 5.55 4.48
N GLY A 52 6.97 6.02 3.59
CA GLY A 52 5.51 6.04 3.77
C GLY A 52 4.98 7.19 4.64
N ALA A 53 5.78 7.75 5.55
CA ALA A 53 5.37 8.87 6.40
C ALA A 53 5.80 10.24 5.86
N GLY A 54 7.04 10.37 5.36
CA GLY A 54 7.54 11.64 4.80
C GLY A 54 8.90 12.06 5.37
N THR A 55 9.16 13.36 5.35
CA THR A 55 10.38 14.00 5.82
C THR A 55 10.09 14.87 7.04
N PHE A 56 10.94 14.77 8.05
CA PHE A 56 10.89 15.43 9.35
C PHE A 56 12.25 16.08 9.64
N ILE A 57 12.29 17.01 10.61
CA ILE A 57 13.55 17.58 11.08
C ILE A 57 14.35 16.56 11.89
N SER A 58 13.70 15.92 12.85
CA SER A 58 14.35 14.94 13.73
C SER A 58 13.55 13.65 13.85
N ARG A 59 14.15 12.66 14.53
CA ARG A 59 13.46 11.44 14.92
C ARG A 59 12.37 11.72 15.95
N ASP A 60 12.62 12.65 16.88
CA ASP A 60 11.67 12.96 17.96
C ASP A 60 10.40 13.61 17.41
N ASP A 61 10.54 14.49 16.41
CA ASP A 61 9.40 15.07 15.68
C ASP A 61 8.52 13.98 15.02
N TYR A 62 9.18 12.98 14.43
CA TYR A 62 8.47 11.83 13.86
C TYR A 62 7.74 11.03 14.92
N GLU A 63 8.38 10.75 16.06
CA GLU A 63 7.76 9.97 17.14
C GLU A 63 6.58 10.72 17.77
N GLN A 64 6.68 12.04 17.93
CA GLN A 64 5.58 12.88 18.40
C GLN A 64 4.41 12.84 17.41
N TRP A 65 4.67 13.12 16.13
CA TRP A 65 3.64 13.02 15.08
C TRP A 65 3.01 11.62 15.00
N PHE A 66 3.81 10.57 15.17
CA PHE A 66 3.35 9.19 15.13
C PHE A 66 2.37 8.88 16.28
N ARG A 67 2.67 9.37 17.49
CA ARG A 67 1.80 9.25 18.67
C ARG A 67 0.53 10.09 18.53
N ASP A 68 0.63 11.30 17.98
CA ASP A 68 -0.47 12.26 17.85
C ASP A 68 -1.47 11.92 16.73
N GLY A 69 -1.42 10.70 16.19
CA GLY A 69 -2.38 10.19 15.20
C GLY A 69 -1.80 9.95 13.81
N GLY A 70 -0.51 10.20 13.59
CA GLY A 70 0.17 9.88 12.34
C GLY A 70 0.06 8.40 11.94
N MET A 71 0.02 7.49 12.92
CA MET A 71 -0.23 6.07 12.68
C MET A 71 -1.57 5.82 11.98
N LYS A 72 -2.65 6.48 12.41
CA LYS A 72 -4.00 6.32 11.81
C LYS A 72 -4.01 6.81 10.37
N GLN A 73 -3.43 7.99 10.13
CA GLN A 73 -3.30 8.55 8.77
C GLN A 73 -2.54 7.60 7.83
N MET A 74 -1.49 6.95 8.34
CA MET A 74 -0.71 6.00 7.55
C MET A 74 -1.50 4.70 7.28
N GLN A 75 -2.25 4.20 8.25
CA GLN A 75 -3.14 3.04 8.07
C GLN A 75 -4.23 3.31 7.05
N GLU A 76 -4.87 4.49 7.09
CA GLU A 76 -5.89 4.90 6.12
C GLU A 76 -5.32 4.99 4.71
N LYS A 77 -4.13 5.59 4.52
CA LYS A 77 -3.45 5.62 3.22
C LYS A 77 -3.16 4.20 2.71
N ILE A 78 -2.70 3.30 3.57
CA ILE A 78 -2.44 1.90 3.20
C ILE A 78 -3.74 1.19 2.83
N ALA A 79 -4.81 1.37 3.61
CA ALA A 79 -6.11 0.77 3.35
C ALA A 79 -6.70 1.26 2.02
N MET A 80 -6.64 2.57 1.75
CA MET A 80 -7.08 3.17 0.49
C MET A 80 -6.27 2.61 -0.69
N ALA A 81 -4.95 2.56 -0.57
CA ALA A 81 -4.08 2.00 -1.61
C ALA A 81 -4.35 0.51 -1.86
N ARG A 82 -4.72 -0.26 -0.83
CA ARG A 82 -5.14 -1.66 -0.97
C ARG A 82 -6.48 -1.78 -1.67
N ALA A 83 -7.47 -0.98 -1.29
CA ALA A 83 -8.80 -0.97 -1.92
C ALA A 83 -8.71 -0.64 -3.41
N LEU A 84 -7.83 0.28 -3.81
CA LEU A 84 -7.59 0.60 -5.23
C LEU A 84 -6.94 -0.56 -6.01
N ARG A 85 -6.00 -1.29 -5.40
CA ARG A 85 -5.30 -2.42 -6.06
C ARG A 85 -6.12 -3.69 -6.12
N TYR A 86 -6.91 -3.92 -5.08
CA TYR A 86 -7.75 -5.10 -4.91
C TYR A 86 -9.17 -4.59 -4.62
N PRO A 87 -9.88 -4.08 -5.64
CA PRO A 87 -11.30 -3.84 -5.46
C PRO A 87 -11.93 -5.15 -5.00
N GLU A 88 -12.86 -5.08 -4.03
CA GLU A 88 -13.62 -6.25 -3.63
C GLU A 88 -14.16 -6.91 -4.89
N LYS A 89 -13.78 -8.17 -5.10
CA LYS A 89 -14.32 -8.92 -6.22
C LYS A 89 -15.83 -8.96 -6.00
N PRO A 90 -16.65 -8.67 -7.02
CA PRO A 90 -18.08 -8.89 -6.90
C PRO A 90 -18.29 -10.33 -6.41
N ASP A 91 -19.33 -10.54 -5.60
CA ASP A 91 -19.73 -11.86 -5.13
C ASP A 91 -20.18 -12.70 -6.34
N ILE A 92 -19.20 -13.15 -7.11
CA ILE A 92 -19.39 -14.06 -8.22
C ILE A 92 -19.63 -15.39 -7.52
N TYR A 93 -20.88 -15.82 -7.51
CA TYR A 93 -21.26 -17.17 -7.13
C TYR A 93 -20.35 -18.16 -7.86
N ARG A 94 -19.39 -18.72 -7.13
CA ARG A 94 -18.54 -19.80 -7.58
C ARG A 94 -19.17 -21.06 -7.00
N PRO A 95 -19.95 -21.83 -7.78
CA PRO A 95 -20.46 -23.09 -7.28
C PRO A 95 -19.25 -23.91 -6.79
N LYS A 96 -19.34 -24.39 -5.54
CA LYS A 96 -18.45 -25.47 -5.09
C LYS A 96 -18.61 -26.56 -6.15
N ARG A 97 -17.50 -26.93 -6.81
CA ARG A 97 -17.52 -27.79 -8.00
C ARG A 97 -18.06 -29.17 -7.66
N GLU A 98 -19.37 -29.32 -7.53
CA GLU A 98 -20.01 -30.57 -7.90
C GLU A 98 -20.07 -30.51 -9.42
N THR A 99 -19.14 -31.18 -10.07
CA THR A 99 -19.10 -31.22 -11.53
C THR A 99 -20.39 -31.88 -12.04
N VAL A 100 -20.83 -31.56 -13.26
CA VAL A 100 -21.97 -32.26 -13.89
C VAL A 100 -21.77 -33.78 -13.84
N ILE A 101 -20.52 -34.24 -13.90
CA ILE A 101 -20.13 -35.63 -13.73
C ILE A 101 -20.46 -36.12 -12.31
N GLU A 102 -20.10 -35.41 -11.24
CA GLU A 102 -20.43 -35.80 -9.86
C GLU A 102 -21.94 -35.86 -9.61
N SER A 103 -22.71 -34.87 -10.09
CA SER A 103 -24.17 -34.91 -9.99
C SER A 103 -24.77 -36.08 -10.77
N TYR A 104 -24.23 -36.39 -11.97
CA TYR A 104 -24.64 -37.55 -12.75
C TYR A 104 -24.28 -38.88 -12.06
N MET A 105 -23.09 -38.97 -11.46
CA MET A 105 -22.61 -40.16 -10.75
C MET A 105 -23.53 -40.55 -9.59
N LYS A 106 -24.13 -39.56 -8.92
CA LYS A 106 -25.09 -39.71 -7.81
C LYS A 106 -26.55 -39.83 -8.24
N SER A 107 -26.86 -39.66 -9.54
CA SER A 107 -28.24 -39.60 -10.01
C SER A 107 -28.96 -40.96 -10.05
N PRO A 108 -30.29 -41.02 -9.82
CA PRO A 108 -31.08 -42.24 -9.99
C PRO A 108 -31.07 -42.79 -11.42
N ALA A 109 -30.84 -41.93 -12.41
CA ALA A 109 -30.73 -42.33 -13.81
C ALA A 109 -29.51 -43.22 -14.04
N ARG A 110 -28.34 -42.84 -13.50
CA ARG A 110 -27.14 -43.69 -13.57
C ARG A 110 -27.31 -44.99 -12.79
N ALA A 111 -27.94 -44.94 -11.61
CA ALA A 111 -28.23 -46.16 -10.84
C ALA A 111 -29.08 -47.16 -11.64
N ARG A 112 -30.09 -46.69 -12.36
CA ARG A 112 -30.91 -47.51 -13.27
C ARG A 112 -30.10 -48.06 -14.45
N LEU A 113 -29.25 -47.24 -15.08
CA LEU A 113 -28.36 -47.70 -16.15
C LEU A 113 -27.41 -48.81 -15.68
N MET A 114 -26.82 -48.67 -14.49
CA MET A 114 -25.95 -49.70 -13.91
C MET A 114 -26.72 -50.95 -13.48
N ALA A 115 -27.97 -50.83 -13.05
CA ALA A 115 -28.81 -52.00 -12.75
C ALA A 115 -29.16 -52.82 -14.01
N VAL A 116 -29.27 -52.16 -15.17
CA VAL A 116 -29.64 -52.82 -16.44
C VAL A 116 -28.40 -53.33 -17.20
N TYR A 117 -27.31 -52.55 -17.20
CA TYR A 117 -26.12 -52.81 -18.04
C TYR A 117 -24.82 -52.97 -17.25
N GLY A 118 -24.83 -52.74 -15.93
CA GLY A 118 -23.66 -52.91 -15.09
C GLY A 118 -23.39 -54.38 -14.87
N ARG A 119 -22.32 -54.91 -15.48
CA ARG A 119 -21.79 -56.22 -15.10
C ARG A 119 -21.37 -56.17 -13.63
N MET A 120 -22.01 -56.96 -12.77
CA MET A 120 -21.37 -57.44 -11.55
C MET A 120 -20.15 -58.26 -11.98
N GLY A 121 -18.97 -57.76 -11.67
CA GLY A 121 -17.69 -58.45 -11.75
C GLY A 121 -16.88 -58.10 -10.52
#